data_AF-A0A087H0T1-F1
#
_entry.id   AF-A0A087H0T1-F1
#
_cell.length_a   1.000
_cell.length_b   1.000
_cell.length_c   1.000
_cell.angle_alpha   90.00
_cell.angle_beta   90.00
_cell.angle_gamma   90.00
#
_symmetry.space_group_name_H-M   'P 1'
#
loop_
_entity.id
_entity.type
_entity.pdbx_description
1 polymer ?
#
loop_
_entity_poly.entity_id
_entity_poly.type
_entity_poly.pdbx_seq_one_letter_code
_entity_poly.pdbx_strand_id
1 'polypeptide(L)' 'MYKELDQILIQLKTDTRIIPTEITFCNVINFFGRGKLPTRALHMFDEMPQYRCKRTVKSVNSLLNVLLKCGVWK' A
#
# COMPACT_ATOMS: atom_id res chain seq x y z
N MET A 1 15.60 4.43 -3.20
CA MET A 1 14.78 4.10 -2.02
C MET A 1 13.35 3.77 -2.41
N TYR A 2 12.64 4.58 -3.21
CA TYR A 2 11.31 4.18 -3.72
C TYR A 2 11.34 3.54 -5.12
N LYS A 3 12.37 3.77 -5.95
CA LYS A 3 12.43 3.30 -7.34
C LYS A 3 12.35 1.77 -7.44
N GLU A 4 13.04 1.09 -6.54
CA GLU A 4 13.09 -0.38 -6.48
C GLU A 4 11.70 -0.95 -6.11
N LEU A 5 11.03 -0.33 -5.14
CA LEU A 5 9.66 -0.66 -4.75
C LEU A 5 8.68 -0.40 -5.91
N ASP A 6 8.77 0.76 -6.55
CA ASP A 6 7.91 1.13 -7.68
C ASP A 6 8.09 0.13 -8.84
N GLN A 7 9.32 -0.32 -9.11
CA GLN A 7 9.59 -1.34 -10.12
C GLN A 7 8.96 -2.69 -9.77
N ILE A 8 9.08 -3.13 -8.51
CA ILE A 8 8.45 -4.37 -8.03
C ILE A 8 6.92 -4.28 -8.13
N LEU A 9 6.33 -3.15 -7.74
CA LEU A 9 4.89 -2.93 -7.87
C LEU A 9 4.45 -3.00 -9.34
N ILE A 10 5.16 -2.34 -10.26
CA ILE A 10 4.87 -2.46 -11.69
C ILE A 10 4.89 -3.93 -12.15
N GLN A 11 5.91 -4.69 -11.75
CA GLN A 11 6.00 -6.12 -12.10
C GLN A 11 4.84 -6.94 -11.53
N LEU A 12 4.44 -6.71 -10.28
CA LEU A 12 3.29 -7.38 -9.67
C LEU A 12 1.97 -7.01 -10.36
N LYS A 13 1.88 -5.80 -10.91
CA LYS A 13 0.71 -5.34 -11.67
C LYS A 13 0.62 -6.08 -13.01
N THR A 14 1.74 -6.20 -13.72
CA THR A 14 1.83 -6.82 -15.05
C THR A 14 1.81 -8.34 -15.03
N ASP A 15 2.47 -8.99 -14.08
CA ASP A 15 2.51 -10.45 -14.01
C ASP A 15 1.26 -11.00 -13.31
N THR A 16 0.29 -11.41 -14.12
CA THR A 16 -1.00 -11.94 -13.64
C THR A 16 -0.90 -13.33 -13.03
N ARG A 17 0.23 -14.03 -13.20
CA ARG A 17 0.47 -15.36 -12.59
C ARG A 17 0.72 -15.26 -11.09
N ILE A 18 1.07 -14.06 -10.61
CA ILE A 18 1.34 -13.78 -9.21
C ILE A 18 0.14 -13.03 -8.62
N ILE A 19 -0.38 -13.55 -7.51
CA ILE A 19 -1.40 -12.89 -6.69
C ILE A 19 -0.72 -12.47 -5.39
N PRO A 20 -0.38 -11.18 -5.24
CA PRO A 20 0.29 -10.72 -4.03
C PRO A 20 -0.68 -10.77 -2.85
N THR A 21 -0.15 -11.18 -1.69
CA THR A 21 -0.95 -11.27 -0.47
C THR A 21 -1.24 -9.90 0.10
N GLU A 22 -2.34 -9.77 0.83
CA GLU A 22 -2.71 -8.52 1.52
C GLU A 22 -1.57 -8.00 2.42
N ILE A 23 -0.82 -8.90 3.05
CA ILE A 23 0.28 -8.56 3.95
C ILE A 23 1.35 -7.72 3.24
N THR A 24 1.64 -8.03 1.97
CA THR A 24 2.58 -7.25 1.15
C THR A 24 2.15 -5.79 1.06
N PHE A 25 0.88 -5.53 0.75
CA PHE A 25 0.36 -4.16 0.65
C PHE A 25 0.29 -3.47 2.01
N CYS A 26 -0.10 -4.17 3.08
CA CYS A 26 -0.04 -3.62 4.43
C CYS A 26 1.37 -3.17 4.81
N ASN A 27 2.41 -3.94 4.43
CA ASN A 27 3.80 -3.58 4.67
C ASN A 27 4.21 -2.33 3.87
N VAL A 28 3.81 -2.26 2.59
CA VAL A 28 4.08 -1.09 1.73
C VAL A 28 3.37 0.17 2.25
N ILE A 29 2.10 0.07 2.66
CA ILE A 29 1.34 1.14 3.29
C ILE A 29 2.06 1.65 4.55
N ASN A 30 2.46 0.74 5.44
CA ASN A 30 3.20 1.10 6.66
C ASN A 30 4.58 1.71 6.34
N PHE A 31 5.25 1.25 5.29
CA PHE A 31 6.52 1.81 4.83
C PHE A 31 6.35 3.27 4.38
N PHE A 32 5.33 3.58 3.59
CA PHE A 32 5.01 4.97 3.23
C PHE A 32 4.65 5.82 4.46
N GLY A 33 3.97 5.24 5.45
CA GLY A 33 3.69 5.93 6.71
C GLY A 33 4.93 6.29 7.53
N ARG A 34 5.94 5.41 7.57
CA ARG A 34 7.24 5.72 8.20
C ARG A 34 7.95 6.87 7.47
N GLY A 35 7.80 6.94 6.15
CA GLY A 35 8.29 8.03 5.32
C GLY A 35 7.47 9.32 5.39
N LYS A 36 6.41 9.40 6.22
CA LYS A 36 5.47 10.53 6.29
C LYS A 36 4.82 10.86 4.94
N LEU A 37 4.49 9.84 4.15
CA LEU A 37 3.84 9.96 2.83
C LEU A 37 2.40 9.40 2.86
N PRO A 38 1.45 10.05 3.57
CA PRO A 38 0.08 9.54 3.71
C PRO A 38 -0.66 9.42 2.36
N THR A 39 -0.41 10.34 1.43
CA THR A 39 -1.02 10.29 0.08
C THR A 39 -0.58 9.06 -0.71
N ARG A 40 0.70 8.67 -0.63
CA ARG A 40 1.18 7.44 -1.28
C ARG A 40 0.62 6.18 -0.60
N ALA A 41 0.47 6.21 0.72
CA ALA A 41 -0.18 5.12 1.45
C ALA A 41 -1.64 4.94 1.02
N LEU A 42 -2.39 6.04 0.86
CA LEU A 42 -3.76 6.02 0.35
C LEU A 42 -3.82 5.49 -1.09
N HIS A 43 -2.97 6.02 -1.98
CA HIS A 43 -2.89 5.55 -3.36
C HIS A 43 -2.60 4.05 -3.45
N MET A 44 -1.68 3.54 -2.62
CA MET A 44 -1.39 2.11 -2.59
C MET A 44 -2.61 1.28 -2.17
N PHE A 45 -3.36 1.74 -1.16
CA PHE A 45 -4.59 1.08 -0.74
C PHE A 45 -5.65 1.06 -1.87
N ASP A 46 -5.82 2.18 -2.58
CA ASP A 46 -6.78 2.29 -3.68
C ASP A 46 -6.40 1.43 -4.88
N GLU A 47 -5.10 1.27 -5.15
CA GLU A 47 -4.63 0.42 -6.24
C GLU A 47 -4.64 -1.08 -5.91
N MET A 48 -4.79 -1.52 -4.64
CA MET A 48 -4.78 -2.95 -4.27
C MET A 48 -5.62 -3.87 -5.18
N PRO A 49 -6.86 -3.51 -5.58
CA PRO A 49 -7.65 -4.33 -6.49
C PRO A 49 -7.02 -4.52 -7.87
N GLN A 50 -6.20 -3.58 -8.34
CA GLN A 50 -5.48 -3.67 -9.63
C GLN A 50 -4.41 -4.76 -9.60
N TYR A 51 -3.93 -5.13 -8.41
CA TYR A 51 -3.03 -6.26 -8.19
C TYR A 51 -3.78 -7.57 -7.92
N ARG A 52 -5.09 -7.61 -8.18
CA ARG A 52 -5.96 -8.77 -7.88
C ARG A 52 -6.04 -9.09 -6.38
N CYS A 53 -5.72 -8.11 -5.53
CA CYS A 53 -5.76 -8.24 -4.07
C CYS A 53 -6.96 -7.45 -3.53
N LYS A 54 -7.90 -8.13 -2.86
CA LYS A 54 -9.07 -7.46 -2.28
C LYS A 54 -8.66 -6.66 -1.04
N ARG A 55 -9.23 -5.48 -0.89
CA ARG A 55 -9.14 -4.68 0.33
C ARG A 55 -9.94 -5.37 1.43
N THR A 56 -9.35 -5.51 2.61
CA THR A 56 -10.04 -6.01 3.82
C THR A 56 -9.92 -5.02 4.96
N VAL A 57 -10.64 -5.29 6.06
CA VAL A 57 -10.54 -4.54 7.32
C VAL A 57 -9.09 -4.41 7.79
N LYS A 58 -8.23 -5.41 7.56
CA LYS A 58 -6.82 -5.36 7.94
C LYS A 58 -6.03 -4.31 7.13
N SER A 59 -6.22 -4.27 5.82
CA SER A 59 -5.62 -3.23 4.96
C SER A 59 -6.13 -1.82 5.30
N VAL A 60 -7.42 -1.68 5.62
CA VAL A 60 -8.00 -0.41 6.08
C VAL A 60 -7.38 0.03 7.40
N ASN A 61 -7.28 -0.88 8.39
CA ASN A 61 -6.68 -0.58 9.69
C ASN A 61 -5.21 -0.18 9.53
N SER A 62 -4.49 -0.78 8.58
CA SER A 62 -3.11 -0.41 8.27
C SER A 62 -3.02 1.03 7.72
N LEU A 63 -3.90 1.39 6.79
CA LEU A 63 -3.99 2.75 6.26
C LEU A 63 -4.38 3.76 7.35
N LEU A 64 -5.40 3.46 8.14
CA LEU A 64 -5.88 4.35 9.21
C LEU A 64 -4.77 4.65 10.23
N ASN A 65 -4.02 3.63 10.65
CA ASN A 65 -2.86 3.77 11.53
C ASN A 65 -1.81 4.73 10.94
N VAL A 66 -1.56 4.66 9.63
CA VAL A 66 -0.64 5.58 8.95
C VAL A 66 -1.17 7.01 8.92
N LEU A 67 -2.45 7.20 8.56
CA LEU A 67 -3.07 8.53 8.51
C LEU A 67 -3.09 9.21 9.89
N LEU A 68 -3.44 8.47 10.94
CA LEU A 68 -3.38 8.95 12.33
C LEU A 68 -1.97 9.38 12.72
N LYS A 69 -0.95 8.56 12.42
CA LYS A 69 0.47 8.88 12.72
C LYS A 69 1.03 10.05 11.91
N CYS A 70 0.45 10.34 10.75
CA CYS A 70 0.86 11.47 9.92
C CYS A 70 0.11 12.76 10.28
N GLY A 71 -0.92 12.69 11.15
CA GLY A 71 -1.66 13.87 11.59
C GLY A 71 -2.47 14.54 10.48
N VAL A 72 -2.84 13.80 9.44
CA VAL A 72 -3.63 14.30 8.29
C VAL A 72 -5.12 14.53 8.61
N TRP A 73 -5.48 14.52 9.89
CA TRP A 73 -6.79 14.90 10.40
C TRP A 73 -6.68 16.33 10.95
N LYS A 74 -6.65 17.32 10.06
CA LYS A 74 -6.78 18.74 10.37
C LYS A 74 -7.78 19.37 9.42
#